data_AF-A0A9R0WJV9-F1
#
_entry.id   AF-A0A9R0WJV9-F1
#
_cell.length_a   1.000
_cell.length_b   1.000
_cell.length_c   1.000
_cell.angle_alpha   90.00
_cell.angle_beta   90.00
_cell.angle_gamma   90.00
#
_symmetry.space_group_name_H-M   'P 1'
#
loop_
_entity.id
_entity.type
_entity.pdbx_description
1 polymer ?
#
loop_
_entity_poly.entity_id
_entity_poly.type
_entity_poly.pdbx_seq_one_letter_code
_entity_poly.pdbx_strand_id
1 'polypeptide(L)'
;MVDAIARSRGAKTVVDVGSGQGYLAQALSFEYQLAVIAIDASSHHASVTNTRAERIKKHYAAKCVEKQQFKVPRTVTCHVLSSDTLAAVVLDACQDNHGEHVTESNNCNQSSPQIGQPNHSIPQLVLAGLHACGDLSVNMLRVFVSCEQVQALVSVGCCYNLLSEDCHEDTDTSPGFPISNAAKSSKLVLGKSIRDLACQSAERWRSLTKEMALQNFDIHAFRAAFQMGCIVC
;
A
#
# COMPACT_ATOMS: atom_id res chain seq x y z
N MET A 1 -5.11 -9.84 -12.60
CA MET A 1 -6.20 -9.11 -11.90
C MET A 1 -6.04 -7.60 -11.99
N VAL A 2 -4.96 -7.02 -11.45
CA VAL A 2 -4.74 -5.55 -11.44
C VAL A 2 -4.76 -4.94 -12.86
N ASP A 3 -4.07 -5.56 -13.83
CA ASP A 3 -4.10 -5.13 -15.24
C ASP A 3 -5.52 -5.09 -15.83
N ALA A 4 -6.29 -6.16 -15.65
CA ALA A 4 -7.66 -6.23 -16.16
C ALA A 4 -8.54 -5.11 -15.59
N ILE A 5 -8.39 -4.81 -14.28
CA ILE A 5 -9.07 -3.70 -13.63
C ILE A 5 -8.63 -2.36 -14.23
N ALA A 6 -7.32 -2.13 -14.36
CA ALA A 6 -6.77 -0.90 -14.95
C ALA A 6 -7.32 -0.66 -16.37
N ARG A 7 -7.30 -1.68 -17.23
CA ARG A 7 -7.85 -1.61 -18.60
C ARG A 7 -9.35 -1.32 -18.59
N SER A 8 -10.13 -2.00 -17.73
CA SER A 8 -11.58 -1.78 -17.64
C SER A 8 -11.96 -0.36 -17.22
N ARG A 9 -11.05 0.34 -16.54
CA ARG A 9 -11.24 1.72 -16.08
C ARG A 9 -10.52 2.76 -16.93
N GLY A 10 -9.88 2.36 -18.03
CA GLY A 10 -9.08 3.27 -18.86
C GLY A 10 -7.82 3.81 -18.19
N ALA A 11 -7.48 3.30 -17.00
CA ALA A 11 -6.35 3.77 -16.20
C ALA A 11 -5.03 3.25 -16.79
N LYS A 12 -4.09 4.17 -17.01
CA LYS A 12 -2.74 3.85 -17.53
C LYS A 12 -1.67 3.79 -16.44
N THR A 13 -2.00 4.29 -15.24
CA THR A 13 -1.11 4.39 -14.10
C THR A 13 -1.64 3.57 -12.93
N VAL A 14 -0.76 2.78 -12.32
CA VAL A 14 -1.03 2.02 -11.10
C VAL A 14 -0.12 2.54 -10.00
N VAL A 15 -0.69 2.82 -8.84
CA VAL A 15 0.07 3.14 -7.62
C VAL A 15 0.08 1.89 -6.76
N ASP A 16 1.24 1.24 -6.66
CA ASP A 16 1.49 0.04 -5.86
C ASP A 16 1.99 0.45 -4.47
N VAL A 17 1.10 0.41 -3.48
CA VAL A 17 1.32 0.87 -2.10
C VAL A 17 1.75 -0.31 -1.21
N GLY A 18 2.85 -0.15 -0.48
CA GLY A 18 3.45 -1.26 0.25
C GLY A 18 4.09 -2.27 -0.72
N SER A 19 4.76 -1.74 -1.74
CA SER A 19 5.28 -2.51 -2.88
C SER A 19 6.38 -3.51 -2.51
N GLY A 20 7.01 -3.38 -1.35
CA GLY A 20 8.11 -4.24 -0.91
C GLY A 20 9.21 -4.26 -1.97
N GLN A 21 9.68 -5.46 -2.33
CA GLN A 21 10.70 -5.63 -3.39
C GLN A 21 10.16 -5.44 -4.83
N GLY A 22 8.95 -4.88 -4.99
CA GLY A 22 8.41 -4.40 -6.25
C GLY A 22 8.02 -5.49 -7.25
N TYR A 23 7.77 -6.73 -6.84
CA TYR A 23 7.43 -7.82 -7.77
C TYR A 23 6.19 -7.51 -8.64
N LEU A 24 5.14 -6.98 -8.02
CA LEU A 24 3.94 -6.55 -8.75
C LEU A 24 4.29 -5.41 -9.73
N ALA A 25 5.00 -4.39 -9.24
CA ALA A 25 5.40 -3.26 -10.06
C ALA A 25 6.22 -3.66 -11.30
N GLN A 26 7.14 -4.61 -11.16
CA GLN A 26 7.92 -5.16 -12.26
C GLN A 26 7.02 -5.86 -13.28
N ALA A 27 6.14 -6.76 -12.84
CA ALA A 27 5.23 -7.47 -13.73
C ALA A 27 4.31 -6.51 -14.50
N LEU A 28 3.64 -5.59 -13.79
CA LEU A 28 2.75 -4.60 -14.40
C LEU A 28 3.46 -3.68 -15.40
N SER A 29 4.72 -3.31 -15.14
CA SER A 29 5.47 -2.42 -16.04
C SER A 29 5.96 -3.16 -17.28
N PHE A 30 6.63 -4.30 -17.11
CA PHE A 30 7.30 -4.99 -18.22
C PHE A 30 6.37 -5.90 -19.04
N GLU A 31 5.42 -6.59 -18.39
CA GLU A 31 4.51 -7.51 -19.08
C GLU A 31 3.28 -6.78 -19.61
N TYR A 32 2.69 -5.91 -18.79
CA TYR A 32 1.41 -5.25 -19.10
C TYR A 32 1.56 -3.82 -19.64
N GLN A 33 2.78 -3.28 -19.68
CA GLN A 33 3.09 -1.94 -20.19
C GLN A 33 2.28 -0.83 -19.49
N LEU A 34 2.04 -0.98 -18.19
CA LEU A 34 1.43 0.04 -17.34
C LEU A 34 2.50 0.95 -16.73
N ALA A 35 2.18 2.23 -16.52
CA ALA A 35 3.03 3.08 -15.69
C ALA A 35 2.79 2.69 -14.23
N VAL A 36 3.85 2.42 -13.48
CA VAL A 36 3.72 2.00 -12.08
C VAL A 36 4.54 2.88 -11.18
N ILE A 37 3.92 3.33 -10.08
CA ILE A 37 4.59 4.00 -8.97
C ILE A 37 4.57 3.06 -7.78
N ALA A 38 5.74 2.56 -7.40
CA ALA A 38 5.94 1.62 -6.31
C ALA A 38 6.31 2.41 -5.05
N ILE A 39 5.39 2.48 -4.09
CA ILE A 39 5.58 3.17 -2.80
C ILE A 39 5.94 2.13 -1.75
N ASP A 40 7.03 2.37 -1.01
CA ASP A 40 7.41 1.58 0.16
C ASP A 40 8.07 2.47 1.22
N ALA A 41 8.02 2.06 2.49
CA ALA A 41 8.69 2.80 3.55
C ALA A 41 10.22 2.56 3.56
N SER A 42 10.70 1.48 2.95
CA SER A 42 12.11 1.09 2.95
C SER A 42 12.84 1.53 1.68
N SER A 43 13.88 2.34 1.83
CA SER A 43 14.79 2.68 0.72
C SER A 43 15.54 1.47 0.16
N HIS A 44 15.78 0.44 0.99
CA HIS A 44 16.37 -0.82 0.53
C HIS A 44 15.45 -1.52 -0.49
N HIS A 45 14.15 -1.57 -0.21
CA HIS A 45 13.16 -2.11 -1.13
C HIS A 45 13.11 -1.35 -2.47
N ALA A 46 13.20 -0.02 -2.42
CA ALA A 46 13.33 0.81 -3.63
C ALA A 46 14.61 0.46 -4.42
N SER A 47 15.76 0.36 -3.75
CA SER A 47 17.04 -0.03 -4.38
C SER A 47 16.97 -1.41 -5.05
N VAL A 48 16.39 -2.40 -4.38
CA VAL A 48 16.17 -3.75 -4.92
C VAL A 48 15.26 -3.71 -6.15
N THR A 49 14.17 -2.95 -6.08
CA THR A 49 13.23 -2.76 -7.19
C THR A 49 13.92 -2.14 -8.40
N ASN A 50 14.67 -1.04 -8.23
CA ASN A 50 15.39 -0.37 -9.30
C ASN A 50 16.46 -1.28 -9.92
N THR A 51 17.27 -1.94 -9.09
CA THR A 51 18.30 -2.90 -9.57
C THR A 51 17.68 -4.02 -10.39
N ARG A 52 16.52 -4.54 -9.98
CA ARG A 52 15.80 -5.59 -10.70
C ARG A 52 15.24 -5.08 -12.02
N ALA A 53 14.68 -3.88 -12.04
CA ALA A 53 14.20 -3.22 -13.25
C ALA A 53 15.29 -3.12 -14.33
N GLU A 54 16.49 -2.69 -13.95
CA GLU A 54 17.63 -2.61 -14.87
C GLU A 54 18.05 -3.98 -15.42
N ARG A 55 18.05 -5.01 -14.57
CA ARG A 55 18.34 -6.39 -15.00
C ARG A 55 17.32 -6.91 -16.02
N ILE A 56 16.03 -6.66 -15.76
CA ILE A 56 14.94 -7.08 -16.64
C ILE A 56 15.02 -6.31 -17.97
N LYS A 57 15.23 -5.00 -17.94
CA LYS A 57 15.43 -4.15 -19.12
C LYS A 57 16.59 -4.65 -19.98
N LYS A 58 17.74 -4.95 -19.38
CA LYS A 58 18.91 -5.52 -20.07
C LYS A 58 18.61 -6.90 -20.67
N HIS A 59 17.88 -7.75 -19.95
CA HIS A 59 17.49 -9.07 -20.42
C HIS A 59 16.63 -9.00 -21.69
N TYR A 60 15.63 -8.11 -21.72
CA TYR A 60 14.80 -7.92 -22.91
C TYR A 60 15.55 -7.24 -24.04
N ALA A 61 16.38 -6.23 -23.75
CA ALA A 61 17.21 -5.56 -24.76
C ALA A 61 18.17 -6.52 -25.48
N ALA A 62 18.65 -7.57 -24.78
CA ALA A 62 19.50 -8.59 -25.37
C ALA A 62 18.74 -9.60 -26.26
N LYS A 63 17.41 -9.69 -26.13
CA LYS A 63 16.55 -10.65 -26.86
C LYS A 63 15.79 -10.01 -28.03
N CYS A 64 15.57 -8.71 -28.00
CA CYS A 64 14.80 -7.99 -29.02
C CYS A 64 15.71 -7.44 -30.12
N VAL A 65 15.30 -7.61 -31.39
CA VAL A 65 16.01 -7.08 -32.58
C VAL A 65 15.69 -5.59 -32.80
N GLU A 66 14.55 -5.12 -32.30
CA GLU A 66 14.13 -3.71 -32.35
C GLU A 66 14.19 -3.05 -30.97
N LYS A 67 14.44 -1.73 -30.93
CA LYS A 67 14.46 -0.92 -29.70
C LYS A 67 13.05 -0.78 -29.13
N GLN A 68 12.57 -1.79 -28.41
CA GLN A 68 11.31 -1.71 -27.69
C GLN A 68 11.47 -0.82 -26.45
N GLN A 69 10.64 0.21 -26.32
CA GLN A 69 10.65 1.11 -25.16
C GLN A 69 9.81 0.48 -24.05
N PHE A 70 10.48 -0.06 -23.03
CA PHE A 70 9.82 -0.63 -21.86
C PHE A 70 9.48 0.45 -20.83
N LYS A 71 8.28 0.36 -20.25
CA LYS A 71 8.00 1.06 -19.01
C LYS A 71 8.75 0.41 -17.86
N VAL A 72 9.28 1.24 -16.98
CA VAL A 72 10.00 0.84 -15.77
C VAL A 72 9.25 1.41 -14.57
N PRO A 73 9.07 0.66 -13.48
CA PRO A 73 8.40 1.20 -12.31
C PRO A 73 9.22 2.33 -11.68
N ARG A 74 8.55 3.42 -11.31
CA ARG A 74 9.14 4.50 -10.51
C ARG A 74 8.99 4.15 -9.04
N THR A 75 10.07 4.20 -8.26
CA THR A 75 10.02 3.95 -6.82
C THR A 75 9.90 5.25 -6.03
N VAL A 76 9.05 5.26 -5.01
CA VAL A 76 8.92 6.35 -4.03
C VAL A 76 9.13 5.77 -2.64
N THR A 77 10.12 6.29 -1.92
CA THR A 77 10.33 5.91 -0.51
C THR A 77 9.53 6.85 0.38
N CYS A 78 8.47 6.35 1.00
CA CYS A 78 7.60 7.16 1.85
C CYS A 78 6.99 6.29 2.96
N HIS A 79 7.13 6.75 4.20
CA HIS A 79 6.40 6.16 5.32
C HIS A 79 4.99 6.74 5.38
N VAL A 80 4.02 6.02 4.82
CA VAL A 80 2.62 6.46 4.75
C VAL A 80 1.96 6.35 6.13
N LEU A 81 1.93 7.47 6.87
CA LEU A 81 1.35 7.55 8.21
C LEU A 81 -0.15 7.89 8.20
N SER A 82 -0.65 8.52 7.13
CA SER A 82 -2.05 8.94 7.01
C SER A 82 -2.57 8.87 5.58
N SER A 83 -3.88 8.98 5.41
CA SER A 83 -4.52 9.13 4.10
C SER A 83 -4.07 10.39 3.37
N ASP A 84 -3.77 11.47 4.10
CA ASP A 84 -3.39 12.74 3.49
C ASP A 84 -1.98 12.66 2.90
N THR A 85 -1.04 12.02 3.62
CA THR A 85 0.30 11.73 3.08
C THR A 85 0.20 10.86 1.83
N LEU A 86 -0.65 9.83 1.84
CA LEU A 86 -0.84 8.97 0.67
C LEU A 86 -1.47 9.73 -0.50
N ALA A 87 -2.50 10.54 -0.25
CA ALA A 87 -3.14 11.36 -1.27
C ALA A 87 -2.15 12.34 -1.91
N ALA A 88 -1.31 12.99 -1.12
CA ALA A 88 -0.27 13.89 -1.62
C ALA A 88 0.69 13.18 -2.58
N VAL A 89 1.18 11.99 -2.22
CA VAL A 89 2.06 11.18 -3.08
C VAL A 89 1.35 10.73 -4.36
N VAL A 90 0.07 10.33 -4.26
CA VAL A 90 -0.76 9.93 -5.40
C VAL A 90 -1.00 11.10 -6.37
N LEU A 91 -1.21 12.31 -5.85
CA LEU A 91 -1.45 13.51 -6.65
C LEU A 91 -0.16 14.04 -7.29
N ASP A 92 0.97 14.00 -6.59
CA ASP A 92 2.30 14.29 -7.13
C ASP A 92 2.63 13.36 -8.30
N ALA A 93 2.36 12.07 -8.11
CA ALA A 93 2.45 11.05 -9.15
C ALA A 93 1.60 11.32 -10.41
N CYS A 94 0.54 12.12 -10.33
CA CYS A 94 -0.28 12.49 -11.47
C CYS A 94 0.33 13.61 -12.32
N GLN A 95 1.28 14.37 -11.77
CA GLN A 95 1.86 15.56 -12.40
C GLN A 95 3.18 15.25 -13.16
N ASP A 96 3.88 14.17 -12.79
CA ASP A 96 5.14 13.71 -13.39
C ASP A 96 5.00 13.07 -14.79
N ASN A 97 4.35 13.77 -15.74
CA ASN A 97 4.32 13.34 -17.15
C ASN A 97 5.62 13.64 -17.94
N HIS A 98 6.69 14.11 -17.30
CA HIS A 98 7.98 14.29 -17.94
C HIS A 98 9.17 13.95 -17.03
N GLY A 99 9.86 12.84 -17.35
CA GLY A 99 11.28 12.66 -17.10
C GLY A 99 11.67 11.98 -15.79
N GLU A 100 12.61 11.05 -15.90
CA GLU A 100 13.30 10.40 -14.79
C GLU A 100 13.88 11.44 -13.81
N HIS A 101 13.33 11.51 -12.60
CA HIS A 101 14.04 12.10 -11.46
C HIS A 101 13.71 11.33 -10.19
N VAL A 102 14.75 10.82 -9.53
CA VAL A 102 14.67 10.26 -8.19
C VAL A 102 14.49 11.44 -7.24
N THR A 103 13.30 11.57 -6.65
CA THR A 103 13.04 12.55 -5.57
C THR A 103 13.08 11.83 -4.22
N GLU A 104 14.16 12.06 -3.48
CA GLU A 104 14.18 11.89 -2.03
C GLU A 104 13.42 13.08 -1.42
N SER A 105 12.10 12.94 -1.21
CA SER A 105 11.31 13.98 -0.54
C SER A 105 11.50 13.89 0.97
N ASN A 106 12.49 14.64 1.47
CA ASN A 106 12.55 15.03 2.88
C ASN A 106 11.90 16.43 3.03
N ASN A 107 10.81 16.46 3.80
CA ASN A 107 10.09 17.64 4.30
C ASN A 107 9.18 18.40 3.31
N CYS A 108 7.86 18.21 3.46
CA CYS A 108 6.84 18.99 2.75
C CYS A 108 6.47 20.22 3.59
N ASN A 109 7.17 21.34 3.36
CA ASN A 109 6.74 22.64 3.88
C ASN A 109 6.06 23.45 2.78
N GLN A 110 4.92 24.01 3.19
CA GLN A 110 3.95 24.82 2.47
C GLN A 110 4.56 25.75 1.42
N SER A 111 4.19 25.53 0.16
CA SER A 111 4.15 26.63 -0.82
C SER A 111 3.01 26.38 -1.81
N SER A 112 2.04 27.28 -1.77
CA SER A 112 0.91 27.31 -2.68
C SER A 112 1.36 27.85 -4.04
N PRO A 113 1.03 27.20 -5.17
CA PRO A 113 1.08 27.87 -6.46
C PRO A 113 -0.33 28.18 -6.94
N GLN A 114 -0.60 29.47 -7.15
CA GLN A 114 -1.61 29.92 -8.11
C GLN A 114 -1.19 29.46 -9.51
N ILE A 115 -2.09 28.94 -10.36
CA ILE A 115 -1.94 28.94 -11.84
C ILE A 115 -3.30 28.64 -12.50
N GLY A 116 -3.54 29.31 -13.63
CA GLY A 116 -4.74 29.27 -14.46
C GLY A 116 -5.03 27.95 -15.16
N GLN A 117 -6.22 27.89 -15.75
CA GLN A 117 -6.84 26.69 -16.32
C GLN A 117 -6.11 26.14 -17.55
N PRO A 118 -5.85 24.82 -17.57
CA PRO A 118 -5.78 24.06 -18.79
C PRO A 118 -6.87 22.97 -18.79
N ASN A 119 -7.54 22.78 -19.93
CA ASN A 119 -8.45 21.66 -20.14
C ASN A 119 -7.67 20.33 -20.12
N HIS A 120 -7.47 19.74 -18.94
CA HIS A 120 -6.86 18.43 -18.79
C HIS A 120 -7.88 17.44 -18.21
N SER A 121 -8.14 16.37 -18.95
CA SER A 121 -8.81 15.17 -18.45
C SER A 121 -8.12 14.70 -17.17
N ILE A 122 -8.88 14.55 -16.08
CA ILE A 122 -8.37 14.10 -14.78
C ILE A 122 -7.62 12.77 -14.96
N PRO A 123 -6.35 12.65 -14.52
CA PRO A 123 -5.59 11.40 -14.65
C PRO A 123 -6.29 10.25 -13.93
N GLN A 124 -6.56 9.17 -14.67
CA GLN A 124 -7.20 7.97 -14.14
C GLN A 124 -6.15 6.98 -13.64
N LEU A 125 -6.20 6.67 -12.35
CA LEU A 125 -5.26 5.75 -11.70
C LEU A 125 -5.95 4.62 -10.96
N VAL A 126 -5.22 3.52 -10.76
CA VAL A 126 -5.62 2.41 -9.90
C VAL A 126 -4.71 2.40 -8.68
N LEU A 127 -5.30 2.35 -7.50
CA LEU A 127 -4.57 2.14 -6.26
C LEU A 127 -4.53 0.63 -5.98
N ALA A 128 -3.33 0.06 -5.85
CA ALA A 128 -3.14 -1.36 -5.59
C ALA A 128 -2.23 -1.56 -4.37
N GLY A 129 -2.53 -2.54 -3.53
CA GLY A 129 -1.72 -2.91 -2.38
C GLY A 129 -2.03 -4.34 -2.02
N LEU A 130 -1.12 -5.26 -2.36
CA LEU A 130 -1.34 -6.69 -2.16
C LEU A 130 -0.95 -7.19 -0.77
N HIS A 131 -0.24 -6.35 -0.02
CA HIS A 131 0.17 -6.58 1.36
C HIS A 131 0.05 -5.27 2.15
N ALA A 132 -1.12 -4.64 2.10
CA ALA A 132 -1.37 -3.38 2.79
C ALA A 132 -1.52 -3.64 4.30
N CYS A 133 -0.42 -3.54 5.04
CA CYS A 133 -0.36 -3.87 6.46
C CYS A 133 -1.12 -2.87 7.35
N GLY A 134 -1.97 -3.36 8.25
CA GLY A 134 -2.64 -2.53 9.26
C GLY A 134 -3.33 -1.30 8.66
N ASP A 135 -3.02 -0.12 9.20
CA ASP A 135 -3.62 1.17 8.81
C ASP A 135 -3.35 1.55 7.35
N LEU A 136 -2.34 0.97 6.69
CA LEU A 136 -2.08 1.24 5.28
C LEU A 136 -3.28 0.86 4.40
N SER A 137 -3.93 -0.27 4.72
CA SER A 137 -5.16 -0.70 4.01
C SER A 137 -6.32 0.28 4.19
N VAL A 138 -6.41 0.90 5.37
CA VAL A 138 -7.44 1.90 5.72
C VAL A 138 -7.15 3.24 5.05
N ASN A 139 -5.89 3.66 5.04
CA ASN A 139 -5.45 4.87 4.34
C ASN A 139 -5.72 4.75 2.84
N MET A 140 -5.48 3.59 2.23
CA MET A 140 -5.86 3.34 0.83
C MET A 140 -7.37 3.44 0.59
N LEU A 141 -8.21 2.90 1.49
CA LEU A 141 -9.67 3.03 1.41
C LEU A 141 -10.12 4.48 1.50
N ARG A 142 -9.55 5.25 2.45
CA ARG A 142 -9.84 6.67 2.61
C ARG A 142 -9.49 7.46 1.35
N VAL A 143 -8.29 7.25 0.81
CA VAL A 143 -7.85 7.88 -0.44
C VAL A 143 -8.74 7.49 -1.61
N PHE A 144 -9.14 6.23 -1.74
CA PHE A 144 -10.06 5.81 -2.79
C PHE A 144 -11.41 6.55 -2.72
N VAL A 145 -11.92 6.81 -1.53
CA VAL A 145 -13.19 7.54 -1.33
C VAL A 145 -13.03 9.04 -1.54
N SER A 146 -11.88 9.62 -1.17
CA SER A 146 -11.66 11.07 -1.21
C SER A 146 -10.99 11.61 -2.48
N CYS A 147 -10.33 10.75 -3.28
CA CYS A 147 -9.54 11.15 -4.44
C CYS A 147 -10.19 10.68 -5.75
N GLU A 148 -10.81 11.62 -6.47
CA GLU A 148 -11.54 11.35 -7.73
C GLU A 148 -10.64 10.78 -8.85
N GLN A 149 -9.32 11.01 -8.79
CA GLN A 149 -8.35 10.43 -9.71
C GLN A 149 -8.32 8.89 -9.61
N VAL A 150 -8.58 8.32 -8.42
CA VAL A 150 -8.52 6.88 -8.15
C VAL A 150 -9.81 6.21 -8.67
N GLN A 151 -9.72 5.54 -9.82
CA GLN A 151 -10.88 4.91 -10.47
C GLN A 151 -11.16 3.48 -9.97
N ALA A 152 -10.17 2.85 -9.35
CA ALA A 152 -10.34 1.54 -8.72
C ALA A 152 -9.33 1.33 -7.59
N LEU A 153 -9.74 0.51 -6.64
CA LEU A 153 -8.92 0.05 -5.52
C LEU A 153 -8.78 -1.47 -5.56
N VAL A 154 -7.55 -1.96 -5.46
CA VAL A 154 -7.21 -3.36 -5.19
C VAL A 154 -6.47 -3.39 -3.86
N SER A 155 -7.18 -3.70 -2.77
CA SER A 155 -6.61 -3.75 -1.43
C SER A 155 -6.68 -5.17 -0.87
N VAL A 156 -5.53 -5.76 -0.60
CA VAL A 156 -5.39 -7.01 0.14
C VAL A 156 -4.66 -6.68 1.43
N GLY A 157 -5.43 -6.58 2.50
CA GLY A 157 -4.91 -6.30 3.84
C GLY A 157 -4.18 -7.52 4.43
N CYS A 158 -3.12 -7.25 5.18
CA CYS A 158 -2.47 -8.23 6.04
C CYS A 158 -2.03 -7.57 7.36
N CYS A 159 -1.52 -8.34 8.32
CA CYS A 159 -1.05 -7.81 9.60
C CYS A 159 -2.09 -6.94 10.34
N TYR A 160 -3.30 -7.45 10.50
CA TYR A 160 -4.38 -6.80 11.27
C TYR A 160 -3.96 -6.47 12.71
N ASN A 161 -2.96 -7.15 13.26
CA ASN A 161 -2.33 -6.81 14.55
C ASN A 161 -1.74 -5.39 14.60
N LEU A 162 -1.38 -4.82 13.44
CA LEU A 162 -0.87 -3.46 13.30
C LEU A 162 -1.97 -2.43 13.01
N LEU A 163 -3.22 -2.84 12.95
CA LEU A 163 -4.36 -1.94 12.79
C LEU A 163 -4.57 -1.16 14.09
N SER A 164 -4.57 0.17 14.00
CA SER A 164 -4.92 1.02 15.13
C SER A 164 -6.42 0.93 15.40
N GLU A 165 -6.78 0.99 16.67
CA GLU A 165 -8.16 0.92 17.14
C GLU A 165 -8.45 2.15 17.99
N ASP A 166 -9.64 2.71 17.78
CA ASP A 166 -10.17 3.80 18.59
C ASP A 166 -10.24 3.36 20.06
N CYS A 167 -9.24 3.78 20.84
CA CYS A 167 -9.25 3.72 22.28
C CYS A 167 -9.89 5.05 22.70
N HIS A 168 -10.87 5.06 23.61
CA HIS A 168 -11.68 6.21 24.02
C HIS A 168 -10.94 7.50 24.52
N GLU A 169 -9.67 7.70 24.19
CA GLU A 169 -8.88 8.89 24.44
C GLU A 169 -8.76 9.73 23.16
N ASP A 170 -9.25 10.97 23.24
CA ASP A 170 -9.20 11.99 22.19
C ASP A 170 -7.76 12.24 21.73
N THR A 171 -7.34 11.51 20.70
CA THR A 171 -6.15 11.85 19.92
C THR A 171 -6.63 12.27 18.54
N ASP A 172 -6.02 13.31 17.98
CA ASP A 172 -6.32 13.92 16.67
C ASP A 172 -6.00 12.97 15.48
N THR A 173 -5.85 11.68 15.74
CA THR A 173 -5.50 10.63 14.80
C THR A 173 -6.75 9.87 14.38
N SER A 174 -6.93 9.69 13.07
CA SER A 174 -8.04 8.92 12.50
C SER A 174 -7.73 7.41 12.54
N PRO A 175 -8.28 6.62 13.50
CA PRO A 175 -7.84 5.25 13.74
C PRO A 175 -8.21 4.31 12.59
N GLY A 176 -7.49 3.20 12.45
CA GLY A 176 -7.71 2.17 11.45
C GLY A 176 -9.06 1.46 11.60
N PHE A 177 -9.51 1.29 12.85
CA PHE A 177 -10.79 0.71 13.20
C PHE A 177 -11.47 1.48 14.33
N PRO A 178 -12.80 1.67 14.30
CA PRO A 178 -13.71 1.37 13.19
C PRO A 178 -13.72 2.47 12.11
N ILE A 179 -13.75 2.08 10.82
CA ILE A 179 -13.75 3.04 9.71
C ILE A 179 -15.14 3.64 9.41
N SER A 180 -16.20 2.82 9.46
CA SER A 180 -17.55 3.23 9.05
C SER A 180 -18.33 3.86 10.21
N ASN A 181 -19.23 4.79 9.91
CA ASN A 181 -20.09 5.43 10.92
C ASN A 181 -20.95 4.39 11.66
N ALA A 182 -21.47 3.39 10.95
CA ALA A 182 -22.27 2.32 11.56
C ALA A 182 -21.46 1.51 12.59
N ALA A 183 -20.20 1.17 12.27
CA ALA A 183 -19.31 0.47 13.19
C ALA A 183 -18.86 1.37 14.36
N LYS A 184 -18.64 2.67 14.13
CA LYS A 184 -18.35 3.66 15.18
C LYS A 184 -19.52 3.82 16.16
N SER A 185 -20.76 3.79 15.67
CA SER A 185 -21.96 3.82 16.53
C SER A 185 -22.18 2.51 17.28
N SER A 186 -21.53 1.43 16.86
CA SER A 186 -21.50 0.18 17.62
C SER A 186 -20.44 0.26 18.72
N LYS A 187 -20.70 -0.33 19.88
CA LYS A 187 -19.70 -0.45 20.97
C LYS A 187 -18.72 -1.61 20.72
N LEU A 188 -18.39 -1.88 19.45
CA LEU A 188 -17.55 -3.01 19.07
C LEU A 188 -16.08 -2.65 19.27
N VAL A 189 -15.38 -3.48 20.05
CA VAL A 189 -13.94 -3.39 20.28
C VAL A 189 -13.34 -4.73 19.86
N LEU A 190 -12.39 -4.71 18.92
CA LEU A 190 -11.61 -5.89 18.54
C LEU A 190 -10.63 -6.23 19.66
N GLY A 191 -9.91 -5.24 20.18
CA GLY A 191 -8.80 -5.48 21.07
C GLY A 191 -7.65 -6.24 20.40
N LYS A 192 -6.50 -6.30 21.08
CA LYS A 192 -5.27 -6.87 20.53
C LYS A 192 -5.40 -8.34 20.13
N SER A 193 -6.05 -9.16 20.98
CA SER A 193 -6.16 -10.60 20.76
C SER A 193 -6.93 -10.94 19.49
N ILE A 194 -8.04 -10.25 19.19
CA ILE A 194 -8.81 -10.50 17.96
C ILE A 194 -8.01 -10.05 16.73
N ARG A 195 -7.32 -8.91 16.81
CA ARG A 195 -6.46 -8.41 15.73
C ARG A 195 -5.29 -9.35 15.43
N ASP A 196 -4.65 -9.89 16.47
CA ASP A 196 -3.61 -10.92 16.35
C ASP A 196 -4.17 -12.20 15.72
N LEU A 197 -5.36 -12.62 16.16
CA LEU A 197 -6.03 -13.81 15.63
C LEU A 197 -6.40 -13.66 14.16
N ALA A 198 -6.85 -12.47 13.74
CA ALA A 198 -7.20 -12.17 12.36
C ALA A 198 -6.02 -12.32 11.39
N CYS A 199 -4.78 -12.31 11.88
CA CYS A 199 -3.59 -12.54 11.07
C CYS A 199 -3.32 -14.03 10.79
N GLN A 200 -4.07 -14.93 11.41
CA GLN A 200 -3.92 -16.36 11.23
C GLN A 200 -4.77 -16.85 10.06
N SER A 201 -4.20 -17.72 9.24
CA SER A 201 -4.99 -18.41 8.22
C SER A 201 -5.83 -19.50 8.88
N ALA A 202 -7.16 -19.40 8.73
CA ALA A 202 -8.10 -20.43 9.19
C ALA A 202 -7.80 -21.81 8.58
N GLU A 203 -7.20 -21.85 7.38
CA GLU A 203 -6.82 -23.10 6.72
C GLU A 203 -5.72 -23.85 7.48
N ARG A 204 -4.81 -23.11 8.14
CA ARG A 204 -3.78 -23.74 9.00
C ARG A 204 -4.38 -24.50 10.17
N TRP A 205 -5.61 -24.20 10.56
CA TRP A 205 -6.26 -24.82 11.70
C TRP A 205 -7.09 -26.03 11.31
N ARG A 206 -7.45 -26.15 10.02
CA ARG A 206 -8.32 -27.22 9.52
C ARG A 206 -7.71 -28.62 9.69
N SER A 207 -6.38 -28.70 9.78
CA SER A 207 -5.63 -29.95 9.94
C SER A 207 -5.00 -30.14 11.32
N LEU A 208 -5.25 -29.24 12.28
CA LEU A 208 -4.67 -29.34 13.62
C LEU A 208 -5.58 -30.16 14.55
N THR A 209 -4.98 -31.02 15.37
CA THR A 209 -5.68 -31.63 16.49
C THR A 209 -5.98 -30.56 17.56
N LYS A 210 -6.95 -30.85 18.44
CA LYS A 210 -7.34 -29.93 19.51
C LYS A 210 -6.15 -29.53 20.40
N GLU A 211 -5.23 -30.46 20.73
CA GLU A 211 -4.05 -30.13 21.55
C GLU A 211 -3.06 -29.22 20.81
N MET A 212 -2.83 -29.46 19.52
CA MET A 212 -1.90 -28.63 18.72
C MET A 212 -2.47 -27.25 18.44
N ALA A 213 -3.79 -27.13 18.29
CA ALA A 213 -4.45 -25.84 18.19
C ALA A 213 -4.26 -25.03 19.49
N LEU A 214 -4.48 -25.65 20.66
CA LEU A 214 -4.29 -25.01 21.96
C LEU A 214 -2.84 -24.57 22.20
N GLN A 215 -1.83 -25.39 21.88
CA GLN A 215 -0.43 -24.98 21.99
C GLN A 215 -0.08 -23.78 21.10
N ASN A 216 -0.62 -23.73 19.87
CA ASN A 216 -0.43 -22.57 19.00
C ASN A 216 -1.10 -21.33 19.59
N PHE A 217 -2.31 -21.46 20.15
CA PHE A 217 -2.97 -20.37 20.87
C PHE A 217 -2.14 -19.88 22.05
N ASP A 218 -1.55 -20.77 22.84
CA ASP A 218 -0.70 -20.39 23.98
C ASP A 218 0.55 -19.62 23.53
N ILE A 219 1.28 -20.12 22.52
CA ILE A 219 2.46 -19.41 21.97
C ILE A 219 2.09 -18.00 21.48
N HIS A 220 0.93 -17.86 20.83
CA HIS A 220 0.46 -16.57 20.35
C HIS A 220 -0.04 -15.66 21.48
N ALA A 221 -0.70 -16.21 22.51
CA ALA A 221 -1.07 -15.49 23.72
C ALA A 221 0.19 -14.99 24.47
N PHE A 222 1.24 -15.81 24.57
CA PHE A 222 2.52 -15.41 25.15
C PHE A 222 3.20 -14.33 24.30
N ARG A 223 3.25 -14.48 22.97
CA ARG A 223 3.82 -13.43 22.10
C ARG A 223 3.06 -12.11 22.23
N ALA A 224 1.74 -12.17 22.38
CA ALA A 224 0.91 -11.00 22.64
C ALA A 224 1.18 -10.40 24.02
N ALA A 225 1.35 -11.22 25.05
CA ALA A 225 1.67 -10.79 26.41
C ALA A 225 3.08 -10.17 26.51
N PHE A 226 4.08 -10.73 25.82
CA PHE A 226 5.44 -10.16 25.77
C PHE A 226 5.49 -8.80 25.09
N GLN A 227 4.68 -8.58 24.05
CA GLN A 227 4.55 -7.26 23.44
C GLN A 227 3.92 -6.22 24.38
N MET A 228 3.14 -6.65 25.38
CA MET A 228 2.58 -5.77 26.42
C MET A 228 3.56 -5.55 27.58
N GLY A 229 4.34 -6.57 27.96
CA GLY A 229 5.28 -6.50 29.08
C GLY A 229 6.59 -5.77 28.76
N CYS A 230 7.07 -5.81 27.52
CA CYS A 230 8.34 -5.18 27.14
C CYS A 230 8.20 -3.70 26.70
N ILE A 231 7.02 -3.09 26.81
CA ILE A 231 6.81 -1.64 26.64
C ILE A 231 6.76 -0.92 28.01
N VAL A 232 6.86 -1.65 29.12
CA VAL A 232 6.99 -1.08 30.46
C VAL A 232 8.28 -1.58 31.13
N CYS A 233 9.42 -1.18 30.60
CA CYS A 233 10.73 -1.07 31.27
C CYS A 233 11.59 -0.09 30.48
#